data_AF-A0A6C0CNE4-F1
#
_entry.id   AF-A0A6C0CNE4-F1
#
_cell.length_a   1.000
_cell.length_b   1.000
_cell.length_c   1.000
_cell.angle_alpha   90.00
_cell.angle_beta   90.00
_cell.angle_gamma   90.00
#
_symmetry.space_group_name_H-M   'P 1'
#
loop_
_entity.id
_entity.type
_entity.pdbx_description
1 polymer ?
#
loop_
_entity_poly.entity_id
_entity_poly.type
_entity_poly.pdbx_seq_one_letter_code
_entity_poly.pdbx_strand_id
1 'polypeptide(L)'
;MIKNVFSFLMELLHGIGMVFPILIYLVKLPNILIQISLILFASVPLLWYLCDNECILSKVTSDVNGDSRSFTEKYMFWLYKYLKVFLSKQSTTEEIVTLGSWLQWYISMFLIWFYLFFYIKK
;
A
#
# COMPACT_ATOMS: atom_id res chain seq x y z
N MET A 1 -24.67 0.85 9.50
CA MET A 1 -23.81 1.48 10.52
C MET A 1 -22.55 0.68 10.81
N ILE A 2 -22.64 -0.58 11.27
CA ILE A 2 -21.47 -1.43 11.57
C ILE A 2 -20.59 -1.70 10.34
N LYS A 3 -21.17 -2.00 9.18
CA LYS A 3 -20.43 -2.22 7.91
C LYS A 3 -19.58 -1.00 7.52
N ASN A 4 -20.16 0.19 7.60
CA ASN A 4 -19.47 1.44 7.29
C ASN A 4 -18.29 1.70 8.26
N VAL A 5 -18.45 1.39 9.55
CA VAL A 5 -17.36 1.50 10.53
C VAL A 5 -16.24 0.51 10.22
N PHE A 6 -16.59 -0.74 9.91
CA PHE A 6 -15.59 -1.77 9.59
C PHE A 6 -14.80 -1.42 8.33
N SER A 7 -15.47 -1.00 7.25
CA SER A 7 -14.78 -0.55 6.04
C SER A 7 -13.89 0.66 6.32
N PHE A 8 -14.35 1.64 7.09
CA PHE A 8 -13.54 2.79 7.46
C PHE A 8 -12.27 2.37 8.21
N LEU A 9 -12.38 1.40 9.13
CA LEU A 9 -11.22 0.85 9.84
C LEU A 9 -10.23 0.15 8.90
N MET A 10 -10.72 -0.58 7.90
CA MET A 10 -9.87 -1.25 6.90
C MET A 10 -9.15 -0.25 5.99
N GLU A 11 -9.86 0.79 5.53
CA GLU A 11 -9.25 1.88 4.75
C GLU A 11 -8.24 2.67 5.58
N LEU A 12 -8.53 2.92 6.86
CA LEU A 12 -7.60 3.56 7.79
C LEU A 12 -6.35 2.72 8.02
N LEU A 13 -6.50 1.41 8.25
CA LEU A 13 -5.38 0.49 8.43
C LEU A 13 -4.48 0.46 7.18
N HIS A 14 -5.09 0.42 6.00
CA HIS A 14 -4.37 0.46 4.73
C HIS A 14 -3.59 1.78 4.58
N GLY A 15 -4.25 2.92 4.85
CA GLY A 15 -3.62 4.23 4.82
C GLY A 15 -2.45 4.36 5.80
N ILE A 16 -2.59 3.86 7.03
CA ILE A 16 -1.49 3.83 8.00
C ILE A 16 -0.34 2.98 7.47
N GLY A 17 -0.63 1.78 6.96
CA GLY A 17 0.38 0.89 6.36
C GLY A 17 1.15 1.60 5.26
N MET A 18 0.47 2.34 4.39
CA MET A 18 1.08 3.05 3.27
C MET A 18 2.04 4.16 3.67
N VAL A 19 1.77 4.86 4.79
CA VAL A 19 2.65 5.93 5.31
C VAL A 19 3.70 5.40 6.28
N PHE A 20 3.51 4.19 6.82
CA PHE A 20 4.42 3.56 7.78
C PHE A 20 5.91 3.59 7.39
N PRO A 21 6.31 3.24 6.14
CA PRO A 21 7.72 3.28 5.71
C PRO A 21 8.38 4.65 5.83
N ILE A 22 7.60 5.73 5.81
CA ILE A 22 8.09 7.11 6.00
C ILE A 22 8.08 7.44 7.50
N LEU A 23 7.05 7.03 8.23
CA LEU A 23 6.90 7.30 9.67
C LEU A 23 8.07 6.74 10.50
N ILE A 24 8.64 5.60 10.11
CA ILE A 24 9.78 5.00 10.85
C ILE A 24 11.01 5.93 10.93
N TYR A 25 11.15 6.89 10.01
CA TYR A 25 12.23 7.89 10.02
C TYR A 25 11.92 9.12 10.88
N LEU A 26 10.64 9.36 11.18
CA LEU A 26 10.18 10.53 11.94
C LEU A 26 10.02 10.22 13.43
N VAL A 27 9.70 8.97 13.75
CA VAL A 27 9.41 8.53 15.12
C VAL A 27 10.26 7.31 15.46
N LYS A 28 10.84 7.29 16.67
CA LYS A 28 11.53 6.11 17.18
C LYS A 28 10.52 5.01 17.47
N LEU A 29 10.59 3.92 16.70
CA LEU A 29 9.76 2.74 16.89
C LEU A 29 10.63 1.55 17.33
N PRO A 30 10.09 0.62 18.13
CA PRO A 30 10.77 -0.63 18.46
C PRO A 30 11.19 -1.43 17.22
N ASN A 31 12.42 -1.93 17.21
CA ASN A 31 12.98 -2.72 16.09
C ASN A 31 12.09 -3.89 15.69
N ILE A 32 11.46 -4.54 16.67
CA ILE A 32 10.56 -5.66 16.44
C ILE A 32 9.36 -5.25 15.57
N LEU A 33 8.80 -4.04 15.74
CA LEU A 33 7.69 -3.57 14.90
C LEU A 33 8.14 -3.34 13.46
N ILE A 34 9.35 -2.83 13.27
CA ILE A 34 9.91 -2.56 11.93
C ILE A 34 10.26 -3.87 11.24
N GLN A 35 10.81 -4.86 11.95
CA GLN A 35 11.04 -6.22 11.43
C GLN A 35 9.73 -6.91 11.05
N ILE A 36 8.70 -6.82 11.88
CA ILE A 36 7.36 -7.32 11.56
C ILE A 36 6.82 -6.63 10.30
N SER A 37 6.97 -5.31 10.18
CA SER A 37 6.54 -4.61 8.96
C SER A 37 7.27 -5.10 7.71
N LEU A 38 8.57 -5.40 7.80
CA LEU A 38 9.32 -5.93 6.66
C LEU A 38 8.75 -7.27 6.21
N ILE A 39 8.44 -8.17 7.15
CA ILE A 39 7.84 -9.48 6.86
C ILE A 39 6.46 -9.30 6.23
N LEU A 40 5.62 -8.42 6.80
CA LEU A 40 4.28 -8.14 6.27
C LEU A 40 4.36 -7.57 4.84
N PHE A 41 5.19 -6.57 4.60
CA PHE A 41 5.36 -6.01 3.25
C PHE A 41 5.97 -7.01 2.28
N ALA A 42 6.93 -7.85 2.70
CA ALA A 42 7.50 -8.90 1.86
C ALA A 42 6.47 -9.97 1.47
N SER A 43 5.41 -10.16 2.27
CA SER A 43 4.31 -11.08 1.96
C SER A 43 3.30 -10.53 0.95
N VAL A 44 3.28 -9.21 0.69
CA VAL A 44 2.28 -8.57 -0.17
C VAL A 44 2.23 -9.16 -1.59
N PRO A 45 3.34 -9.44 -2.30
CA PRO A 45 3.29 -10.07 -3.62
C PRO A 45 2.57 -11.42 -3.61
N LEU A 46 2.82 -12.24 -2.59
CA LEU A 46 2.16 -13.53 -2.42
C LEU A 46 0.67 -13.35 -2.15
N LEU A 47 0.32 -12.40 -1.28
CA LEU A 47 -1.06 -12.10 -0.93
C LEU A 47 -1.86 -11.53 -2.12
N TRP A 48 -1.24 -10.70 -2.96
CA TRP A 48 -1.83 -10.21 -4.21
C TRP A 48 -2.03 -11.33 -5.22
N TYR A 49 -1.04 -12.22 -5.39
CA TYR A 49 -1.19 -13.37 -6.26
C TYR A 49 -2.38 -14.26 -5.85
N LEU A 50 -2.57 -14.47 -4.55
CA LEU A 50 -3.71 -15.24 -4.01
C LEU A 50 -5.06 -14.51 -4.12
N CYS A 51 -5.06 -13.21 -4.41
CA CYS A 51 -6.25 -12.37 -4.44
C CYS A 51 -6.41 -11.63 -5.77
N ASP A 52 -6.14 -12.31 -6.89
CA ASP A 52 -6.40 -11.82 -8.25
C ASP A 52 -5.67 -10.50 -8.60
N ASN A 53 -4.46 -10.31 -8.08
CA ASN A 53 -3.66 -9.08 -8.16
C ASN A 53 -4.27 -7.87 -7.43
N GLU A 54 -5.22 -8.10 -6.53
CA GLU A 54 -5.79 -7.06 -5.68
C GLU A 54 -5.22 -7.09 -4.27
N CYS A 55 -5.19 -5.91 -3.63
CA CYS A 55 -4.90 -5.83 -2.20
C CYS A 55 -6.02 -6.47 -1.39
N ILE A 56 -5.68 -7.42 -0.52
CA ILE A 56 -6.63 -8.10 0.39
C ILE A 56 -7.50 -7.10 1.15
N LEU A 57 -6.91 -6.01 1.64
CA LEU A 57 -7.65 -4.98 2.37
C LEU A 57 -8.67 -4.28 1.46
N SER A 58 -8.31 -4.01 0.19
CA SER A 58 -9.25 -3.45 -0.80
C SER A 58 -10.38 -4.42 -1.11
N LYS A 59 -10.08 -5.71 -1.29
CA LYS A 59 -11.08 -6.77 -1.57
C LYS A 59 -12.09 -6.90 -0.42
N VAL A 60 -11.59 -7.03 0.81
CA VAL A 60 -12.42 -7.06 2.02
C VAL A 60 -13.29 -5.81 2.17
N THR A 61 -12.75 -4.63 1.84
CA THR A 61 -13.50 -3.37 1.92
C THR A 61 -14.59 -3.28 0.84
N SER A 62 -14.29 -3.73 -0.37
CA SER A 62 -15.23 -3.79 -1.50
C SER A 62 -16.41 -4.69 -1.17
N ASP A 63 -16.16 -5.90 -0.64
CA ASP A 63 -17.21 -6.85 -0.26
C ASP A 63 -18.16 -6.30 0.82
N VAL A 64 -17.66 -5.42 1.70
CA VAL A 64 -18.44 -4.85 2.81
C VAL A 64 -19.29 -3.66 2.38
N ASN A 65 -18.77 -2.82 1.46
CA ASN A 65 -19.40 -1.55 1.09
C ASN A 65 -20.04 -1.52 -0.31
N GLY A 66 -19.78 -2.52 -1.16
CA GLY A 66 -20.23 -2.55 -2.56
C GLY A 66 -19.52 -1.54 -3.47
N ASP A 67 -18.41 -0.95 -3.03
CA ASP A 67 -17.56 -0.07 -3.86
C ASP A 67 -16.40 -0.90 -4.43
N SER A 68 -16.49 -1.21 -5.73
CA SER A 68 -15.53 -2.06 -6.44
C SER A 68 -14.17 -1.41 -6.67
N ARG A 69 -14.00 -0.12 -6.35
CA ARG A 69 -12.74 0.59 -6.57
C ARG A 69 -11.72 0.21 -5.50
N SER A 70 -10.49 -0.03 -5.94
CA SER A 70 -9.37 -0.28 -5.02
C SER A 70 -9.03 0.98 -4.21
N PHE A 71 -8.42 0.83 -3.02
CA PHE A 71 -7.95 1.96 -2.22
C PHE A 71 -7.08 2.94 -3.03
N THR A 72 -6.15 2.38 -3.81
CA THR A 72 -5.27 3.11 -4.73
C THR A 72 -6.05 3.99 -5.70
N GLU A 73 -7.12 3.45 -6.28
CA GLU A 73 -8.00 4.19 -7.19
C GLU A 73 -8.82 5.26 -6.46
N LYS A 74 -9.32 4.99 -5.25
CA LYS A 74 -10.11 5.96 -4.48
C LYS A 74 -9.30 7.16 -4.01
N TYR A 75 -8.09 6.93 -3.48
CA TYR A 75 -7.36 7.95 -2.72
C TYR A 75 -6.05 8.42 -3.37
N MET A 76 -5.48 7.62 -4.28
CA MET A 76 -4.18 7.91 -4.87
C MET A 76 -4.19 8.08 -6.39
N PHE A 77 -5.36 8.01 -7.02
CA PHE A 77 -5.49 8.23 -8.46
C PHE A 77 -4.89 9.56 -8.92
N TRP A 78 -5.04 10.63 -8.13
CA TRP A 78 -4.45 11.94 -8.42
C TRP A 78 -2.92 11.89 -8.50
N LEU A 79 -2.26 11.12 -7.64
CA LEU A 79 -0.81 10.94 -7.63
C LEU A 79 -0.37 10.13 -8.87
N TYR A 80 -1.12 9.10 -9.23
CA TYR A 80 -0.79 8.25 -10.37
C TYR A 80 -1.15 8.83 -11.73
N LYS A 81 -2.00 9.87 -11.78
CA LYS A 81 -2.21 10.67 -12.99
C LYS A 81 -0.88 11.26 -13.51
N TYR A 82 0.06 11.58 -12.61
CA TYR A 82 1.40 12.03 -13.00
C TYR A 82 2.24 10.89 -13.59
N LEU A 83 2.03 9.63 -13.17
CA LEU A 83 2.69 8.46 -13.79
C LEU A 83 2.24 8.23 -15.24
N LYS A 84 1.00 8.59 -15.60
CA LYS A 84 0.50 8.50 -16.98
C LYS A 84 1.35 9.31 -17.98
N VAL A 85 2.01 10.36 -17.52
CA VAL A 85 2.95 11.14 -18.34
C VAL A 85 4.17 10.30 -18.73
N PHE A 86 4.59 9.36 -17.89
CA PHE A 86 5.78 8.53 -18.09
C PHE A 86 5.51 7.21 -18.84
N LEU A 87 4.30 6.65 -18.75
CA LEU A 87 3.98 5.30 -19.25
C LEU A 87 3.34 5.24 -20.65
N SER A 88 3.24 6.41 -21.30
CA SER A 88 2.48 6.68 -22.52
C SER A 88 1.03 7.11 -22.28
N LYS A 89 0.55 7.97 -23.18
CA LYS A 89 -0.81 8.51 -23.16
C LYS A 89 -1.90 7.43 -23.35
N GLN A 90 -1.52 6.24 -23.84
CA GLN A 90 -2.41 5.14 -24.20
C GLN A 90 -2.71 4.18 -23.04
N SER A 91 -1.98 4.26 -21.92
CA SER A 91 -2.20 3.35 -20.78
C SER A 91 -3.60 3.50 -20.18
N THR A 92 -4.19 2.36 -19.84
CA THR A 92 -5.51 2.28 -19.19
C THR A 92 -5.43 2.73 -17.72
N THR A 93 -6.57 3.04 -17.12
CA THR A 93 -6.64 3.40 -15.69
C THR A 93 -6.13 2.27 -14.80
N GLU A 94 -6.49 1.03 -15.13
CA GLU A 94 -6.11 -0.16 -14.38
C GLU A 94 -4.59 -0.42 -14.41
N GLU A 95 -3.96 -0.26 -15.57
CA GLU A 95 -2.50 -0.36 -15.72
C GLU A 95 -1.76 0.67 -14.85
N ILE A 96 -2.26 1.92 -14.84
CA ILE A 96 -1.70 3.01 -14.04
C ILE A 96 -1.83 2.72 -12.54
N VAL A 97 -3.01 2.25 -12.10
CA VAL A 97 -3.29 1.89 -10.71
C VAL A 97 -2.42 0.71 -10.27
N THR A 98 -2.27 -0.30 -11.12
CA THR A 98 -1.46 -1.50 -10.86
C THR A 98 0.01 -1.14 -10.72
N LEU A 99 0.57 -0.41 -11.69
CA LEU A 99 1.96 0.03 -11.60
C LEU A 99 2.18 0.95 -10.40
N GLY A 100 1.26 1.89 -10.17
CA GLY A 100 1.33 2.79 -9.03
C GLY A 100 1.40 2.05 -7.69
N SER A 101 0.60 0.99 -7.56
CA SER A 101 0.60 0.13 -6.37
C SER A 101 1.92 -0.63 -6.24
N TRP A 102 2.44 -1.21 -7.33
CA TRP A 102 3.75 -1.88 -7.32
C TRP A 102 4.90 -0.94 -6.98
N LEU A 103 4.94 0.25 -7.61
CA LEU A 103 5.97 1.26 -7.37
C LEU A 103 5.98 1.68 -5.90
N GLN A 104 4.80 1.95 -5.34
CA GLN A 104 4.68 2.27 -3.92
C GLN A 104 5.16 1.12 -3.04
N TRP A 105 4.80 -0.12 -3.37
CA TRP A 105 5.28 -1.29 -2.63
C TRP A 105 6.80 -1.41 -2.67
N TYR A 106 7.44 -1.27 -3.85
CA TYR A 106 8.90 -1.31 -3.99
C TYR A 106 9.59 -0.22 -3.17
N ILE A 107 9.09 1.02 -3.23
CA ILE A 107 9.61 2.14 -2.44
C ILE A 107 9.46 1.84 -0.94
N SER A 108 8.31 1.33 -0.52
CA SER A 108 8.03 0.98 0.87
C SER A 108 8.97 -0.10 1.39
N MET A 109 9.16 -1.17 0.62
CA MET A 109 10.11 -2.24 0.91
C MET A 109 11.53 -1.72 1.02
N PHE A 110 11.95 -0.88 0.07
CA PHE A 110 13.28 -0.28 0.08
C PHE A 110 13.51 0.59 1.32
N LEU A 111 12.54 1.42 1.70
CA LEU A 111 12.63 2.28 2.88
C LEU A 111 12.74 1.47 4.18
N ILE A 112 11.89 0.47 4.38
CA ILE A 112 11.93 -0.39 5.57
C ILE A 112 13.27 -1.14 5.64
N TRP A 113 13.71 -1.72 4.51
CA TRP A 113 14.99 -2.40 4.42
C TRP A 113 16.16 -1.46 4.73
N PHE A 114 16.20 -0.28 4.10
CA PHE A 114 17.26 0.70 4.32
C PHE A 114 17.32 1.13 5.79
N TYR A 115 16.16 1.35 6.41
CA TYR A 115 16.07 1.70 7.82
C TYR A 115 16.74 0.64 8.71
N LEU A 116 16.36 -0.63 8.53
CA LEU A 116 16.84 -1.75 9.35
C LEU A 116 18.32 -2.05 9.19
N PHE A 117 18.85 -1.93 7.96
CA PHE A 117 20.22 -2.37 7.67
C PHE A 117 21.25 -1.24 7.68
N PHE A 118 20.85 0.01 7.45
CA PHE A 118 21.78 1.14 7.28
C PHE A 118 21.52 2.33 8.19
N TYR A 119 20.25 2.67 8.46
CA TYR A 119 19.94 3.83 9.29
C TYR A 119 20.14 3.56 10.77
N ILE A 120 19.55 2.46 11.29
CA ILE A 120 19.58 2.17 12.73
C ILE A 120 20.94 1.70 13.26
N LYS A 121 21.82 1.25 12.37
CA LYS A 121 23.19 0.80 12.71
C LYS A 121 24.18 1.95 12.87
N LYS A 122 23.76 3.19 12.67
CA LYS A 122 24.52 4.41 12.99
C LYS A 122 24.04 4.99 14.31
#